data_AF-A0A4R0NIR0-F1
#
_entry.id   AF-A0A4R0NIR0-F1
#
_cell.length_a   1.000
_cell.length_b   1.000
_cell.length_c   1.000
_cell.angle_alpha   90.00
_cell.angle_beta   90.00
_cell.angle_gamma   90.00
#
_symmetry.space_group_name_H-M   'P 1'
#
loop_
_entity.id
_entity.type
_entity.pdbx_description
1 polymer ?
#
loop_
_entity_poly.entity_id
_entity_poly.type
_entity_poly.pdbx_seq_one_letter_code
_entity_poly.pdbx_strand_id
1 'polypeptide(L)'
;MSQYTTEEINNENIIEQKKMNRHTFSILIGKGYKEFEEAELEFYFYSDDPLKLEKLAEHLSSKGYEIDVVEESSSENEFVLDGTSIAINLSIENLNKWTTEMCNLGLSHDCEFSGWELEI
;
A
#
# COMPACT_ATOMS: atom_id res chain seq x y z
N MET A 1 -12.69 21.04 1.28
CA MET A 1 -11.95 19.84 1.70
C MET A 1 -10.48 20.17 1.61
N SER A 2 -9.72 19.93 2.67
CA SER A 2 -8.26 20.02 2.62
C SER A 2 -7.74 18.88 1.75
N GLN A 3 -6.59 19.09 1.13
CA GLN A 3 -5.83 18.01 0.53
C GLN A 3 -5.17 17.21 1.67
N TYR A 4 -5.30 15.89 1.65
CA TYR A 4 -4.73 14.98 2.65
C TYR A 4 -3.25 14.72 2.39
N THR A 5 -2.86 14.51 1.13
CA THR A 5 -1.47 14.26 0.74
C THR A 5 -1.05 15.07 -0.49
N THR A 6 0.25 15.39 -0.57
CA THR A 6 0.82 16.22 -1.65
C THR A 6 1.86 15.45 -2.45
N GLU A 7 2.27 15.99 -3.60
CA GLU A 7 3.38 15.40 -4.39
C GLU A 7 4.68 15.31 -3.59
N GLU A 8 4.96 16.29 -2.73
CA GLU A 8 6.16 16.31 -1.88
C GLU A 8 6.12 15.16 -0.87
N ILE A 9 5.01 15.03 -0.13
CA ILE A 9 4.79 13.93 0.82
C ILE A 9 4.85 12.58 0.11
N ASN A 10 4.19 12.44 -1.04
CA ASN A 10 4.21 11.19 -1.82
C ASN A 10 5.62 10.81 -2.29
N ASN A 11 6.43 11.79 -2.72
CA ASN A 11 7.81 11.53 -3.14
C ASN A 11 8.69 11.06 -1.97
N GLU A 12 8.51 11.65 -0.78
CA GLU A 12 9.18 11.20 0.45
C GLU A 12 8.72 9.79 0.83
N ASN A 13 7.41 9.53 0.77
CA ASN A 13 6.85 8.21 1.05
C ASN A 13 7.42 7.14 0.10
N ILE A 14 7.51 7.40 -1.21
CA ILE A 14 8.14 6.46 -2.16
C ILE A 14 9.60 6.15 -1.77
N ILE A 15 10.35 7.13 -1.27
CA ILE A 15 11.73 6.93 -0.81
C ILE A 15 11.75 6.03 0.44
N GLU A 16 10.86 6.26 1.40
CA GLU A 16 10.75 5.46 2.62
C GLU A 16 10.26 4.04 2.34
N GLN A 17 9.22 3.85 1.51
CA GLN A 17 8.76 2.51 1.11
C GLN A 17 9.87 1.72 0.43
N LYS A 18 10.70 2.33 -0.41
CA LYS A 18 11.85 1.65 -1.03
C LYS A 18 12.93 1.26 -0.02
N LYS A 19 13.09 2.01 1.07
CA LYS A 19 13.99 1.62 2.18
C LYS A 19 13.39 0.45 2.95
N MET A 20 12.10 0.51 3.28
CA MET A 20 11.38 -0.54 3.98
C MET A 20 11.34 -1.85 3.18
N ASN A 21 11.05 -1.79 1.88
CA ASN A 21 11.09 -2.95 0.98
C ASN A 21 12.43 -3.69 1.06
N ARG A 22 13.57 -2.97 1.07
CA ARG A 22 14.89 -3.61 1.22
C ARG A 22 15.04 -4.32 2.55
N HIS A 23 14.56 -3.71 3.63
CA HIS A 23 14.62 -4.29 4.97
C HIS A 23 13.72 -5.53 5.08
N THR A 24 12.45 -5.40 4.71
CA THR A 24 11.46 -6.49 4.75
C THR A 24 11.86 -7.64 3.85
N PHE A 25 12.31 -7.38 2.62
CA PHE A 25 12.78 -8.42 1.70
C PHE A 25 13.95 -9.22 2.30
N SER A 26 14.93 -8.55 2.92
CA SER A 26 16.04 -9.23 3.62
C SER A 26 15.54 -10.15 4.75
N ILE A 27 14.53 -9.73 5.50
CA ILE A 27 13.90 -10.55 6.55
C ILE A 27 13.20 -11.78 5.93
N LEU A 28 12.44 -11.60 4.85
CA LEU A 28 11.73 -12.69 4.18
C LEU A 28 12.72 -13.75 3.66
N ILE A 29 13.80 -13.35 3.00
CA ILE A 29 14.87 -14.27 2.57
C ILE A 29 15.49 -14.98 3.77
N GLY A 30 15.74 -14.27 4.87
CA GLY A 30 16.25 -14.85 6.11
C GLY A 30 15.32 -15.87 6.77
N LYS A 31 14.01 -15.77 6.52
CA LYS A 31 12.97 -16.73 6.96
C LYS A 31 12.79 -17.91 6.01
N GLY A 32 13.45 -17.91 4.85
CA GLY A 32 13.41 -19.02 3.88
C GLY A 32 12.47 -18.82 2.69
N TYR A 33 11.84 -17.65 2.56
CA TYR A 33 11.12 -17.29 1.33
C TYR A 33 12.08 -17.21 0.16
N LYS A 34 11.59 -17.55 -1.03
CA LYS A 34 12.42 -17.53 -2.25
C LYS A 34 12.18 -16.26 -3.02
N GLU A 35 13.26 -15.74 -3.61
CA GLU A 35 13.12 -14.73 -4.64
C GLU A 35 12.28 -15.30 -5.80
N PHE A 36 11.37 -14.49 -6.33
CA PHE A 36 10.39 -14.83 -7.36
C PHE A 36 9.31 -15.84 -6.93
N GLU A 37 9.15 -16.09 -5.64
CA GLU A 37 7.93 -16.71 -5.14
C GLU A 37 6.75 -15.74 -5.30
N GLU A 38 5.61 -16.24 -5.76
CA GLU A 38 4.38 -15.45 -5.84
C GLU A 38 3.77 -15.33 -4.45
N ALA A 39 3.46 -14.11 -4.04
CA ALA A 39 2.85 -13.83 -2.77
C ALA A 39 1.82 -12.69 -2.89
N GLU A 40 0.69 -12.86 -2.20
CA GLU A 40 -0.30 -11.81 -2.01
C GLU A 40 0.09 -11.00 -0.77
N LEU A 41 -0.05 -9.68 -0.83
CA LEU A 41 0.39 -8.76 0.21
C LEU A 41 -0.82 -8.03 0.78
N GLU A 42 -0.94 -8.00 2.11
CA GLU A 42 -1.86 -7.10 2.78
C GLU A 42 -1.35 -5.67 2.66
N PHE A 43 -2.24 -4.71 2.46
CA PHE A 43 -1.87 -3.31 2.28
C PHE A 43 -2.86 -2.34 2.93
N TYR A 44 -2.37 -1.15 3.23
CA TYR A 44 -3.09 -0.14 4.01
C TYR A 44 -3.01 1.24 3.35
N PHE A 45 -4.15 1.91 3.23
CA PHE A 45 -4.24 3.32 2.85
C PHE A 45 -4.97 4.14 3.91
N TYR A 46 -4.60 5.41 4.04
CA TYR A 46 -5.24 6.35 4.96
C TYR A 46 -5.76 7.58 4.23
N SER A 47 -6.82 8.18 4.76
CA SER A 47 -7.35 9.47 4.32
C SER A 47 -8.16 10.16 5.42
N ASP A 48 -8.39 11.47 5.28
CA ASP A 48 -9.27 12.26 6.14
C ASP A 48 -10.76 12.17 5.73
N ASP A 49 -11.07 11.45 4.64
CA ASP A 49 -12.42 11.32 4.10
C ASP A 49 -12.66 9.88 3.59
N PRO A 50 -13.65 9.14 4.11
CA PRO A 50 -13.92 7.77 3.71
C PRO A 50 -14.34 7.67 2.24
N LEU A 51 -14.96 8.71 1.67
CA LEU A 51 -15.36 8.72 0.26
C LEU A 51 -14.15 8.74 -0.70
N LYS A 52 -12.97 9.21 -0.24
CA LYS A 52 -11.72 9.14 -1.01
C LYS A 52 -11.22 7.69 -1.05
N LEU A 53 -11.28 7.01 0.10
CA LEU A 53 -10.92 5.59 0.22
C LEU A 53 -11.89 4.68 -0.53
N GLU A 54 -13.20 4.94 -0.48
CA GLU A 54 -14.19 4.17 -1.25
C GLU A 54 -13.92 4.23 -2.77
N LYS A 55 -13.56 5.40 -3.30
CA LYS A 55 -13.18 5.52 -4.72
C LYS A 55 -11.89 4.75 -5.03
N LEU A 56 -10.95 4.77 -4.09
CA LEU A 56 -9.70 4.01 -4.23
C LEU A 56 -9.97 2.50 -4.20
N ALA A 57 -10.86 2.05 -3.31
CA ALA A 57 -11.35 0.68 -3.25
C ALA A 57 -11.94 0.24 -4.58
N GLU A 58 -12.89 1.00 -5.14
CA GLU A 58 -13.52 0.69 -6.42
C GLU A 58 -12.49 0.55 -7.54
N HIS A 59 -11.51 1.45 -7.59
CA HIS A 59 -10.44 1.40 -8.57
C HIS A 59 -9.54 0.18 -8.39
N LEU A 60 -9.15 -0.16 -7.16
CA LEU A 60 -8.34 -1.33 -6.84
C LEU A 60 -9.09 -2.64 -7.13
N SER A 61 -10.36 -2.77 -6.71
CA SER A 61 -11.21 -3.92 -7.01
C SER A 61 -11.37 -4.14 -8.51
N SER A 62 -11.49 -3.06 -9.30
CA SER A 62 -11.56 -3.17 -10.77
C SER A 62 -10.29 -3.76 -11.40
N LYS A 63 -9.16 -3.72 -10.68
CA LYS A 63 -7.87 -4.30 -11.07
C LYS A 63 -7.63 -5.70 -10.49
N GLY A 64 -8.60 -6.25 -9.75
CA GLY A 64 -8.53 -7.59 -9.17
C GLY A 64 -7.91 -7.67 -7.78
N TYR A 65 -7.73 -6.53 -7.09
CA TYR A 65 -7.36 -6.51 -5.68
C TYR A 65 -8.58 -6.86 -4.82
N GLU A 66 -8.36 -7.57 -3.71
CA GLU A 66 -9.40 -7.81 -2.72
C GLU A 66 -9.41 -6.63 -1.72
N ILE A 67 -10.60 -6.16 -1.35
CA ILE A 67 -10.78 -5.04 -0.42
C ILE A 67 -11.59 -5.54 0.76
N ASP A 68 -11.07 -5.35 1.97
CA ASP A 68 -11.65 -5.91 3.18
C ASP A 68 -12.58 -4.91 3.86
N VAL A 69 -12.06 -3.73 4.22
CA VAL A 69 -12.82 -2.74 4.99
C VAL A 69 -12.36 -1.32 4.71
N VAL A 70 -13.30 -0.38 4.83
CA VAL A 70 -13.03 1.04 5.04
C VAL A 70 -13.66 1.42 6.38
N GLU A 71 -12.84 1.83 7.35
CA GLU A 71 -13.31 2.15 8.70
C GLU A 71 -12.56 3.34 9.32
N GLU A 72 -13.09 3.86 10.43
CA GLU A 72 -12.38 4.86 11.23
C GLU A 72 -11.09 4.24 11.78
N SER A 73 -9.96 4.91 11.59
CA SER A 73 -8.70 4.45 12.14
C SER A 73 -8.63 4.73 13.65
N SER A 74 -7.60 4.22 14.33
CA SER A 74 -7.36 4.54 15.74
C SER A 74 -6.98 6.02 15.98
N SER A 75 -6.65 6.77 14.93
CA SER A 75 -6.33 8.19 14.98
C SER A 75 -7.60 9.03 14.81
N GLU A 76 -7.75 10.09 15.61
CA GLU A 76 -8.91 10.99 15.46
C GLU A 76 -8.95 11.63 14.07
N ASN A 77 -10.07 11.47 13.37
CA ASN A 77 -10.37 12.04 12.04
C ASN A 77 -9.59 11.42 10.86
N GLU A 78 -9.15 10.17 10.98
CA GLU A 78 -8.62 9.41 9.85
C GLU A 78 -9.42 8.14 9.63
N PHE A 79 -9.46 7.72 8.37
CA PHE A 79 -10.04 6.46 7.93
C PHE A 79 -8.93 5.61 7.33
N VAL A 80 -9.11 4.30 7.41
CA VAL A 80 -8.20 3.31 6.84
C VAL A 80 -8.93 2.44 5.83
N LEU A 81 -8.23 2.09 4.75
CA LEU A 81 -8.63 1.06 3.80
C LEU A 81 -7.60 -0.05 3.84
N ASP A 82 -8.12 -1.26 4.04
CA ASP A 82 -7.34 -2.50 4.07
C ASP A 82 -7.72 -3.35 2.87
N GLY A 83 -6.73 -4.04 2.31
CA GLY A 83 -6.97 -5.01 1.25
C GLY A 83 -5.80 -5.92 0.98
N THR A 84 -6.02 -6.85 0.06
CA THR A 84 -5.04 -7.86 -0.35
C THR A 84 -4.68 -7.67 -1.82
N SER A 85 -3.38 -7.64 -2.13
CA SER A 85 -2.88 -7.46 -3.48
C SER A 85 -3.17 -8.68 -4.36
N ILE A 86 -3.17 -8.48 -5.68
CA ILE A 86 -2.91 -9.59 -6.59
C ILE A 86 -1.53 -10.21 -6.27
N ALA A 87 -1.32 -11.47 -6.65
CA ALA A 87 -0.03 -12.13 -6.45
C ALA A 87 1.13 -11.34 -7.11
N ILE A 88 2.15 -11.05 -6.32
CA ILE A 88 3.37 -10.34 -6.73
C ILE A 88 4.54 -11.32 -6.65
N ASN A 89 5.35 -11.34 -7.71
CA ASN A 89 6.62 -12.06 -7.68
C ASN A 89 7.60 -11.35 -6.74
N LEU A 90 7.94 -11.97 -5.61
CA LEU A 90 8.79 -11.38 -4.57
C LEU A 90 10.22 -11.14 -5.08
N SER A 91 10.49 -9.90 -5.47
CA SER A 91 11.84 -9.39 -5.71
C SER A 91 11.89 -7.94 -5.28
N ILE A 92 13.08 -7.44 -4.94
CA ILE A 92 13.22 -6.04 -4.54
C ILE A 92 12.78 -5.07 -5.66
N GLU A 93 12.97 -5.45 -6.93
CA GLU A 93 12.54 -4.66 -8.08
C GLU A 93 11.01 -4.61 -8.18
N ASN A 94 10.35 -5.75 -8.08
CA ASN A 94 8.89 -5.83 -8.17
C ASN A 94 8.22 -5.15 -6.97
N LEU A 95 8.73 -5.33 -5.76
CA LEU A 95 8.24 -4.64 -4.57
C LEU A 95 8.38 -3.13 -4.71
N ASN A 96 9.54 -2.64 -5.16
CA ASN A 96 9.74 -1.20 -5.37
C ASN A 96 8.83 -0.63 -6.45
N LYS A 97 8.61 -1.38 -7.52
CA LYS A 97 7.69 -0.98 -8.59
C LYS A 97 6.26 -0.90 -8.06
N TRP A 98 5.80 -1.97 -7.42
CA TRP A 98 4.46 -2.06 -6.88
C TRP A 98 4.20 -1.00 -5.81
N THR A 99 5.07 -0.82 -4.80
CA THR A 99 4.85 0.24 -3.79
C THR A 99 4.89 1.64 -4.39
N THR A 100 5.70 1.88 -5.43
CA THR A 100 5.67 3.17 -6.15
C THR A 100 4.32 3.38 -6.85
N GLU A 101 3.77 2.35 -7.48
CA GLU A 101 2.45 2.39 -8.11
C GLU A 101 1.33 2.63 -7.08
N MET A 102 1.42 1.99 -5.91
CA MET A 102 0.46 2.16 -4.81
C MET A 102 0.51 3.57 -4.21
N CYS A 103 1.71 4.12 -3.95
CA CYS A 103 1.87 5.51 -3.50
C CYS A 103 1.24 6.50 -4.50
N ASN A 104 1.59 6.38 -5.79
CA ASN A 104 1.05 7.27 -6.83
C ASN A 104 -0.47 7.12 -7.01
N LEU A 105 -0.99 5.90 -6.86
CA LEU A 105 -2.42 5.67 -6.91
C LEU A 105 -3.12 6.35 -5.73
N GLY A 106 -2.60 6.21 -4.51
CA GLY A 106 -3.07 6.91 -3.33
C GLY A 106 -3.11 8.43 -3.55
N LEU A 107 -1.99 9.02 -3.99
CA LEU A 107 -1.90 10.45 -4.30
C LEU A 107 -3.00 10.90 -5.28
N SER A 108 -3.26 10.10 -6.32
CA SER A 108 -4.27 10.45 -7.33
C SER A 108 -5.70 10.47 -6.78
N HIS A 109 -5.94 9.85 -5.62
CA HIS A 109 -7.22 9.80 -4.92
C HIS A 109 -7.17 10.56 -3.59
N ASP A 110 -6.11 11.32 -3.35
CA ASP A 110 -5.87 12.06 -2.10
C ASP A 110 -5.90 11.15 -0.86
N CYS A 111 -5.22 10.00 -0.97
CA CYS A 111 -5.01 9.00 0.05
C CYS A 111 -3.51 8.71 0.19
N GLU A 112 -3.05 8.32 1.38
CA GLU A 112 -1.65 7.96 1.62
C GLU A 112 -1.50 6.44 1.71
N PHE A 113 -0.57 5.88 0.93
CA PHE A 113 -0.17 4.47 1.10
C PHE A 113 0.73 4.34 2.33
N SER A 114 0.28 3.61 3.35
CA SER A 114 1.03 3.47 4.60
C SER A 114 2.08 2.37 4.53
N GLY A 115 1.74 1.26 3.87
CA GLY A 115 2.65 0.14 3.76
C GLY A 115 1.93 -1.15 3.40
N TRP A 116 2.68 -2.23 3.55
CA TRP A 116 2.23 -3.58 3.25
C TRP A 116 2.89 -4.58 4.20
N GLU A 117 2.24 -5.73 4.34
CA GLU A 117 2.80 -6.88 5.01
C GLU A 117 2.49 -8.17 4.25
N LEU A 118 3.23 -9.22 4.61
CA LEU A 118 2.99 -10.57 4.13
C LEU A 118 2.56 -11.38 5.34
N GLU A 119 1.34 -11.91 5.31
CA GLU A 119 0.89 -12.85 6.34
C GLU A 119 1.82 -14.08 6.29
N ILE A 120 2.47 -14.37 7.41
CA ILE A 120 3.59 -15.33 7.55
C ILE A 120 3.28 -16.45 8.54
#